data_AF-X1QVU6-F1
#
_entry.id   AF-X1QVU6-F1
#
_cell.length_a   1.000
_cell.length_b   1.000
_cell.length_c   1.000
_cell.angle_alpha   90.00
_cell.angle_beta   90.00
_cell.angle_gamma   90.00
#
_symmetry.space_group_name_H-M   'P 1'
#
loop_
_entity.id
_entity.type
_entity.pdbx_description
1 polymer ?
#
loop_
_entity_poly.entity_id
_entity_poly.type
_entity_poly.pdbx_seq_one_letter_code
_entity_poly.pdbx_strand_id
1 'polypeptide(L)'
;SPLTGRITQLVLHFPDGCNALVDVAIGHKDTWVCPNEIDTFVALNDATPVLTVNEPIEKGEEIWMIIRNADGREQHAITVTATVIGVE
;
A
#
# COMPACT_ATOMS: atom_id res chain seq x y z
N SER A 1 5.13 -12.13 -3.98
CA SER A 1 4.39 -12.11 -5.23
C SER A 1 4.25 -13.53 -5.71
N PRO A 2 3.05 -13.95 -6.14
CA PRO A 2 2.88 -15.26 -6.76
C PRO A 2 3.54 -15.36 -8.14
N LEU A 3 3.86 -14.23 -8.79
CA LEU A 3 4.33 -14.14 -10.18
C LEU A 3 5.51 -13.16 -10.31
N THR A 4 6.36 -13.36 -11.31
CA THR A 4 7.29 -12.33 -11.80
C THR A 4 6.53 -11.44 -12.79
N GLY A 5 6.70 -10.12 -12.68
CA GLY A 5 5.96 -9.18 -13.51
C GLY A 5 6.02 -7.76 -12.99
N ARG A 6 4.87 -7.07 -13.01
CA ARG A 6 4.74 -5.70 -12.54
C ARG A 6 3.53 -5.50 -11.64
N ILE A 7 3.71 -4.80 -10.53
CA ILE A 7 2.59 -4.15 -9.85
C ILE A 7 2.17 -2.98 -10.73
N THR A 8 0.91 -2.98 -11.15
CA THR A 8 0.38 -1.98 -12.10
C THR A 8 -0.65 -1.05 -11.47
N GLN A 9 -1.25 -1.48 -10.37
CA GLN A 9 -2.25 -0.71 -9.65
C GLN A 9 -2.20 -1.00 -8.16
N LEU A 10 -2.37 0.05 -7.36
CA LEU A 10 -2.68 -0.03 -5.95
C LEU A 10 -4.03 0.65 -5.72
N VAL A 11 -4.95 -0.04 -5.06
CA VAL A 11 -6.20 0.54 -4.57
C VAL A 11 -6.13 0.53 -3.06
N LEU A 12 -6.09 1.72 -2.46
CA LEU A 12 -6.08 1.87 -1.01
C LEU A 12 -7.49 2.28 -0.58
N HIS A 13 -7.94 1.81 0.58
CA HIS A 13 -9.18 2.27 1.20
C HIS A 13 -8.90 2.71 2.64
N PHE A 14 -9.25 3.97 2.91
CA PHE A 14 -9.25 4.58 4.24
C PHE A 14 -10.71 4.88 4.62
N PRO A 15 -11.23 4.30 5.72
CA PRO A 15 -12.53 4.67 6.23
C PRO A 15 -12.52 6.11 6.76
N ASP A 16 -13.71 6.64 7.06
CA ASP A 16 -13.83 7.89 7.81
C ASP A 16 -13.21 7.75 9.22
N GLY A 17 -12.69 8.86 9.76
CA GLY A 17 -12.00 8.90 11.05
C GLY A 17 -10.49 8.62 10.99
N CYS A 18 -9.90 8.44 9.81
CA CYS A 18 -8.46 8.19 9.63
C CYS A 18 -7.61 9.45 9.41
N ASN A 19 -8.22 10.63 9.30
CA ASN A 19 -7.56 11.87 8.87
C ASN A 19 -6.30 12.22 9.68
N ALA A 20 -5.12 11.98 9.08
CA ALA A 20 -3.82 12.16 9.73
C ALA A 20 -3.61 11.33 11.02
N LEU A 21 -4.39 10.25 11.18
CA LEU A 21 -4.32 9.35 12.35
C LEU A 21 -3.84 7.95 11.96
N VAL A 22 -4.01 7.54 10.71
CA VAL A 22 -3.57 6.23 10.24
C VAL A 22 -2.65 6.41 9.04
N ASP A 23 -1.38 6.12 9.27
CA ASP A 23 -0.32 6.18 8.27
C ASP A 23 -0.16 4.82 7.59
N VAL A 24 -0.09 4.80 6.27
CA VAL A 24 0.07 3.58 5.47
C VAL A 24 1.26 3.72 4.53
N ALA A 25 2.04 2.65 4.42
CA ALA A 25 3.03 2.48 3.37
C ALA A 25 2.95 1.07 2.78
N ILE A 26 3.20 0.94 1.48
CA ILE A 26 3.18 -0.32 0.75
C ILE A 26 4.49 -0.48 0.00
N GLY A 27 5.01 -1.70 0.01
CA GLY A 27 6.20 -2.03 -0.74
C GLY A 27 6.36 -3.52 -0.94
N HIS A 28 7.53 -3.89 -1.45
CA HIS A 28 7.93 -5.27 -1.61
C HIS A 28 9.44 -5.39 -1.41
N LYS A 29 9.90 -6.47 -0.78
CA LYS A 29 11.31 -6.63 -0.39
C LYS A 29 11.82 -5.35 0.31
N ASP A 30 12.84 -4.69 -0.24
CA ASP A 30 13.45 -3.47 0.27
C ASP A 30 12.95 -2.20 -0.45
N THR A 31 11.99 -2.34 -1.37
CA THR A 31 11.47 -1.26 -2.20
C THR A 31 10.19 -0.68 -1.63
N TRP A 32 10.17 0.64 -1.46
CA TRP A 32 8.99 1.43 -1.13
C TRP A 32 8.27 1.81 -2.42
N VAL A 33 6.97 1.52 -2.51
CA VAL A 33 6.18 1.73 -3.73
C VAL A 33 5.18 2.87 -3.56
N CYS A 34 4.49 2.88 -2.42
CA CYS A 34 3.52 3.93 -2.12
C CYS A 34 3.54 4.27 -0.63
N PRO A 35 4.07 5.44 -0.25
CA PRO A 35 4.95 6.32 -1.05
C PRO A 35 6.25 5.63 -1.51
N ASN A 36 6.94 6.20 -2.50
CA ASN A 36 8.20 5.64 -3.04
C ASN A 36 9.47 6.18 -2.35
N GLU A 37 9.31 7.05 -1.36
CA GLU A 37 10.38 7.52 -0.48
C GLU A 37 10.42 6.65 0.78
N ILE A 38 11.63 6.27 1.21
CA ILE A 38 11.83 5.43 2.40
C ILE A 38 11.28 6.14 3.64
N ASP A 39 10.60 5.38 4.51
CA ASP A 39 10.03 5.87 5.77
C ASP A 39 9.02 7.03 5.60
N THR A 40 8.39 7.10 4.43
CA THR A 40 7.33 8.07 4.12
C THR A 40 5.99 7.36 4.04
N PHE A 41 4.93 8.01 4.53
CA PHE A 41 3.61 7.41 4.67
C PHE A 41 2.54 8.29 4.06
N VAL A 42 1.44 7.66 3.66
CA VAL A 42 0.21 8.35 3.25
C VAL A 42 -0.85 8.17 4.33
N ALA A 43 -1.49 9.27 4.73
CA ALA A 43 -2.64 9.27 5.61
C ALA A 43 -3.79 10.02 4.91
N LEU A 44 -4.93 9.36 4.78
CA LEU A 44 -6.13 9.91 4.14
C LEU A 44 -7.35 9.68 5.04
N ASN A 45 -8.49 10.24 4.63
CA ASN A 45 -9.76 10.09 5.33
C ASN A 45 -10.89 9.90 4.33
N ASP A 46 -11.75 8.92 4.57
CA ASP A 46 -12.93 8.65 3.72
C ASP A 46 -12.58 8.67 2.23
N ALA A 47 -11.52 7.93 1.88
CA ALA A 47 -10.88 8.02 0.58
C ALA A 47 -10.50 6.64 0.05
N THR A 48 -10.74 6.45 -1.24
CA THR A 48 -10.37 5.21 -1.96
C THR A 48 -9.54 5.54 -3.22
N PRO A 49 -8.31 6.06 -3.08
CA PRO A 49 -7.50 6.39 -4.23
C PRO A 49 -7.13 5.12 -5.03
N VAL A 50 -7.19 5.25 -6.35
CA VAL A 50 -6.69 4.26 -7.30
C VAL A 50 -5.41 4.83 -7.90
N LEU A 51 -4.28 4.20 -7.58
CA LEU A 51 -2.96 4.63 -8.03
C LEU A 51 -2.49 3.72 -9.15
N THR A 52 -2.09 4.33 -10.27
CA THR A 52 -1.37 3.61 -11.33
C THR A 52 0.11 3.61 -10.97
N VAL A 53 0.71 2.42 -10.92
CA VAL A 53 2.12 2.23 -10.61
C VAL A 53 2.79 1.42 -11.72
N ASN A 54 4.11 1.49 -11.81
CA ASN A 54 4.88 0.72 -12.78
C ASN A 54 6.09 0.12 -12.07
N GLU A 55 5.82 -0.77 -11.11
CA GLU A 55 6.84 -1.34 -10.24
C GLU A 55 7.17 -2.78 -10.64
N PRO A 56 8.43 -3.11 -10.99
CA PRO A 56 8.83 -4.50 -11.23
C PRO A 56 8.78 -5.33 -9.94
N ILE A 57 8.41 -6.60 -10.06
CA ILE A 57 8.38 -7.52 -8.92
C ILE A 57 8.75 -8.94 -9.37
N GLU A 58 9.49 -9.66 -8.53
CA GLU A 58 9.90 -11.04 -8.78
C GLU A 58 9.01 -12.04 -8.03
N LYS A 59 8.82 -13.22 -8.63
CA LYS A 59 8.14 -14.34 -7.98
C LYS A 59 8.85 -14.68 -6.67
N GLY A 60 8.09 -14.74 -5.57
CA GLY A 60 8.57 -15.03 -4.24
C GLY A 60 8.83 -13.81 -3.36
N GLU A 61 8.92 -12.58 -3.91
CA GLU A 61 9.17 -11.37 -3.10
C GLU A 61 7.99 -11.05 -2.18
N GLU A 62 8.19 -10.87 -0.88
CA GLU A 62 7.11 -10.46 0.02
C GLU A 62 6.58 -9.07 -0.38
N ILE A 63 5.26 -8.98 -0.60
CA ILE A 63 4.56 -7.69 -0.69
C ILE A 63 4.10 -7.38 0.72
N TRP A 64 4.52 -6.22 1.24
CA TRP A 64 4.25 -5.81 2.60
C TRP A 64 3.43 -4.53 2.63
N MET A 65 2.76 -4.33 3.77
CA MET A 65 2.09 -3.10 4.14
C MET A 65 2.46 -2.77 5.58
N ILE A 66 2.85 -1.53 5.82
CA ILE A 66 3.05 -0.99 7.16
C ILE A 66 1.87 -0.08 7.46
N ILE A 67 1.23 -0.31 8.60
CA ILE A 67 0.18 0.57 9.14
C ILE A 67 0.66 1.09 10.49
N ARG A 68 0.63 2.41 10.68
CA ARG A 68 0.82 3.04 11.99
C ARG A 68 -0.51 3.69 12.38
N ASN A 69 -1.19 3.10 13.36
CA ASN A 69 -2.39 3.69 13.91
C ASN A 69 -2.01 4.58 15.10
N ALA A 70 -2.06 5.89 14.91
CA ALA A 70 -1.91 6.89 15.95
C ALA A 70 -3.25 7.29 16.60
N ASP A 71 -4.38 6.75 16.11
CA ASP A 71 -5.65 6.86 16.80
C ASP A 71 -5.59 6.04 18.11
N GLY A 72 -5.54 6.76 19.23
CA GLY A 72 -5.50 6.17 20.57
C GLY A 72 -6.85 5.67 21.07
N ARG A 73 -7.91 5.73 20.26
CA ARG A 73 -9.29 5.40 20.68
C ARG A 73 -9.93 4.37 19.76
N GLU A 74 -9.84 4.58 18.46
CA GLU A 74 -10.59 3.78 17.49
C GLU A 74 -9.71 2.76 16.76
N GLN A 75 -10.34 1.65 16.38
CA GLN A 75 -9.74 0.66 15.48
C GLN A 75 -10.20 0.95 14.05
N HIS A 76 -9.24 0.91 13.12
CA HIS A 76 -9.48 1.21 11.72
C HIS A 76 -9.20 -0.02 10.85
N ALA A 77 -10.05 -0.26 9.86
CA ALA A 77 -9.89 -1.32 8.87
C ALA A 77 -9.36 -0.74 7.55
N ILE A 78 -8.04 -0.66 7.43
CA ILE A 78 -7.36 -0.28 6.20
C ILE A 78 -7.29 -1.47 5.24
N THR A 79 -7.60 -1.25 3.96
CA THR A 79 -7.44 -2.27 2.92
C THR A 79 -6.54 -1.76 1.82
N VAL A 80 -5.66 -2.62 1.31
CA VAL A 80 -4.92 -2.37 0.07
C VAL A 80 -5.06 -3.57 -0.85
N THR A 81 -5.40 -3.30 -2.11
CA THR A 81 -5.35 -4.28 -3.20
C THR A 81 -4.21 -3.91 -4.15
N ALA A 82 -3.31 -4.86 -4.41
CA ALA A 82 -2.24 -4.73 -5.39
C ALA A 82 -2.52 -5.62 -6.60
N THR A 83 -2.60 -5.01 -7.78
CA THR A 83 -2.77 -5.75 -9.05
C THR A 83 -1.41 -6.03 -9.66
N VAL A 84 -1.07 -7.32 -9.79
CA VAL A 84 0.17 -7.79 -10.43
C VAL A 84 -0.15 -8.39 -11.79
N ILE A 85 0.49 -7.88 -12.84
CA ILE A 85 0.44 -8.49 -14.18
C ILE A 85 1.74 -9.26 -14.38
N GLY A 86 1.62 -10.58 -14.55
CA GLY A 86 2.76 -11.46 -14.80
C GLY A 86 3.31 -11.33 -16.21
N VAL A 87 4.60 -11.59 -16.36
CA VAL A 87 5.24 -11.85 -17.66
C VAL A 87 5.68 -13.31 -17.68
N GLU A 88 5.46 -13.98 -18.81
CA GLU A 88 5.88 -15.39 -19.02
C GLU A 88 7.41 -15.54 -19.01
#